data_AF-A0A528BCA8-F1
#
_entry.id   AF-A0A528BCA8-F1
#
_cell.length_a   1.000
_cell.length_b   1.000
_cell.length_c   1.000
_cell.angle_alpha   90.00
_cell.angle_beta   90.00
_cell.angle_gamma   90.00
#
_symmetry.space_group_name_H-M   'P 1'
#
loop_
_entity.id
_entity.type
_entity.pdbx_description
1 polymer ?
#
loop_
_entity_poly.entity_id
_entity_poly.type
_entity_poly.pdbx_seq_one_letter_code
_entity_poly.pdbx_strand_id
1 'polypeptide(L)'
;VWGMSEDVATRYADYIRTKEPGYSGMGTTLSANPLQFAAMRATLEEVMTDGNYAHMDHLARRLDAGLTAVIDRYRLPWHVARVGARVEFICAPGPLRNGGEAETAHAPELEAAIHVALVNRGVLIAPFHNMMLISPATSATQVNRLITAFGVVAARLAA
;
A
#
# COMPACT_ATOMS: atom_id res chain seq x y z
N VAL A 1 -7.31 -30.30 15.20
CA VAL A 1 -8.35 -30.48 14.17
C VAL A 1 -8.61 -29.11 13.57
N TRP A 2 -8.41 -28.95 12.25
CA TRP A 2 -8.48 -27.64 11.58
C TRP A 2 -9.90 -27.07 11.68
N GLY A 3 -10.03 -25.92 12.36
CA GLY A 3 -11.32 -25.31 12.70
C GLY A 3 -11.98 -24.66 11.49
N MET A 4 -13.04 -25.28 10.99
CA MET A 4 -14.01 -24.68 10.09
C MET A 4 -15.40 -24.81 10.70
N SER A 5 -16.35 -23.94 10.31
CA SER A 5 -17.73 -24.06 10.76
C SER A 5 -18.38 -25.35 10.21
N GLU A 6 -19.41 -25.82 10.90
CA GLU A 6 -20.15 -27.04 10.51
C GLU A 6 -20.77 -26.93 9.11
N ASP A 7 -21.24 -25.74 8.73
CA ASP A 7 -21.77 -25.47 7.39
C ASP A 7 -20.70 -25.68 6.30
N VAL A 8 -19.50 -25.13 6.51
CA VAL A 8 -18.38 -25.27 5.56
C VAL A 8 -17.91 -26.72 5.49
N ALA A 9 -17.87 -27.41 6.62
CA ALA A 9 -17.50 -28.83 6.67
C ALA A 9 -18.47 -29.70 5.86
N THR A 10 -19.79 -29.48 6.02
CA THR A 10 -20.83 -30.21 5.30
C THR A 10 -20.69 -30.02 3.79
N ARG A 11 -20.58 -28.77 3.33
CA ARG A 11 -20.46 -28.44 1.90
C ARG A 11 -19.18 -29.01 1.27
N TYR A 12 -18.08 -29.01 2.01
CA TYR A 12 -16.82 -29.60 1.56
C TYR A 12 -16.94 -31.12 1.41
N ALA A 13 -17.57 -31.80 2.38
CA ALA A 13 -17.80 -33.23 2.31
C ALA A 13 -18.69 -33.63 1.12
N ASP A 14 -19.71 -32.82 0.80
CA ASP A 14 -20.61 -33.05 -0.33
C ASP A 14 -19.87 -32.97 -1.66
N TYR A 15 -19.05 -31.94 -1.85
CA TYR A 15 -18.23 -31.76 -3.06
C TYR A 15 -17.22 -32.90 -3.26
N ILE A 16 -16.57 -33.37 -2.19
CA ILE A 16 -15.59 -34.46 -2.27
C ILE A 16 -16.24 -35.76 -2.78
N ARG A 17 -17.51 -36.02 -2.43
CA ARG A 17 -18.22 -37.24 -2.89
C ARG A 17 -18.52 -37.24 -4.39
N THR A 18 -18.55 -36.07 -5.03
CA THR A 18 -18.93 -35.95 -6.45
C THR A 18 -17.74 -35.60 -7.36
N LYS A 19 -16.53 -35.44 -6.80
CA LYS A 19 -15.36 -35.01 -7.57
C LYS A 19 -14.78 -36.17 -8.40
N GLU A 20 -14.64 -35.96 -9.71
CA GLU A 20 -13.92 -36.84 -10.63
C GLU A 20 -12.44 -37.05 -10.22
N PRO A 21 -11.90 -38.28 -10.25
CA PRO A 21 -10.49 -38.53 -10.01
C PRO A 21 -9.61 -37.87 -11.09
N GLY A 22 -8.81 -36.89 -10.71
CA GLY A 22 -7.92 -36.19 -11.65
C GLY A 22 -6.63 -35.74 -10.99
N TYR A 23 -5.50 -36.18 -11.56
CA TYR A 23 -4.17 -35.62 -11.30
C TYR A 23 -3.99 -34.36 -12.16
N SER A 24 -4.44 -33.22 -11.65
CA SER A 24 -3.96 -31.93 -12.15
C SER A 24 -2.98 -31.39 -11.11
N GLY A 25 -1.70 -31.29 -11.49
CA GLY A 25 -0.66 -30.60 -10.72
C GLY A 25 -0.78 -29.08 -10.81
N MET A 26 -1.99 -28.54 -10.94
CA MET A 26 -2.26 -27.11 -10.81
C MET A 26 -2.92 -26.88 -9.46
N GLY A 27 -2.11 -26.52 -8.47
CA GLY A 27 -2.54 -26.22 -7.11
C GLY A 27 -1.56 -26.75 -6.07
N THR A 28 -1.34 -26.00 -5.01
CA THR A 28 -0.62 -26.48 -3.82
C THR A 28 -1.62 -26.83 -2.73
N THR A 29 -1.21 -27.60 -1.71
CA THR A 29 -2.07 -28.10 -0.62
C THR A 29 -2.95 -27.03 0.04
N LEU A 30 -2.53 -25.77 0.01
CA LEU A 30 -3.23 -24.65 0.65
C LEU A 30 -3.95 -23.73 -0.33
N SER A 31 -3.82 -23.93 -1.64
CA SER A 31 -4.57 -23.16 -2.64
C SER A 31 -6.07 -23.41 -2.51
N ALA A 32 -6.86 -22.34 -2.63
CA ALA A 32 -8.31 -22.41 -2.66
C ALA A 32 -8.92 -23.01 -1.37
N ASN A 33 -8.26 -22.83 -0.22
CA ASN A 33 -8.78 -23.31 1.05
C ASN A 33 -10.00 -22.49 1.52
N PRO A 34 -10.85 -23.02 2.41
CA PRO A 34 -12.07 -22.32 2.83
C PRO A 34 -11.86 -20.94 3.46
N LEU A 35 -10.75 -20.75 4.18
CA LEU A 35 -10.42 -19.45 4.78
C LEU A 35 -10.08 -18.41 3.70
N GLN A 36 -9.35 -18.80 2.66
CA GLN A 36 -9.04 -17.92 1.54
C GLN A 36 -10.31 -17.46 0.82
N PHE A 37 -11.27 -18.36 0.56
CA PHE A 37 -12.53 -17.99 -0.08
C PHE A 37 -13.39 -17.09 0.81
N ALA A 38 -13.49 -17.40 2.10
CA ALA A 38 -14.23 -16.56 3.04
C ALA A 38 -13.63 -15.14 3.11
N ALA A 39 -12.31 -15.02 3.22
CA ALA A 39 -11.61 -13.74 3.25
C ALA A 39 -11.69 -12.99 1.91
N MET A 40 -11.57 -13.69 0.78
CA MET A 40 -11.68 -13.10 -0.56
C MET A 40 -13.08 -12.54 -0.78
N ARG A 41 -14.12 -13.30 -0.43
CA ARG A 41 -15.51 -12.85 -0.53
C ARG A 41 -15.74 -11.59 0.30
N ALA A 42 -15.38 -11.62 1.59
CA ALA A 42 -15.51 -10.45 2.46
C ALA A 42 -14.69 -9.24 1.96
N THR A 43 -13.49 -9.46 1.41
CA THR A 43 -12.66 -8.40 0.85
C THR A 43 -13.34 -7.74 -0.35
N LEU A 44 -13.91 -8.53 -1.26
CA LEU A 44 -14.57 -8.01 -2.46
C LEU A 44 -15.93 -7.36 -2.16
N GLU A 45 -16.74 -7.95 -1.27
CA GLU A 45 -18.09 -7.48 -0.96
C GLU A 45 -18.07 -6.28 0.02
N GLU A 46 -17.18 -6.28 1.01
CA GLU A 46 -17.26 -5.35 2.15
C GLU A 46 -16.11 -4.33 2.21
N VAL A 47 -14.94 -4.64 1.61
CA VAL A 47 -13.74 -3.80 1.73
C VAL A 47 -13.42 -3.07 0.43
N MET A 48 -13.36 -3.76 -0.71
CA MET A 48 -13.06 -3.19 -2.03
C MET A 48 -14.29 -2.55 -2.68
N THR A 49 -15.06 -1.80 -1.90
CA THR A 49 -16.27 -1.11 -2.34
C THR A 49 -15.95 0.25 -2.95
N ASP A 50 -16.83 0.75 -3.83
CA ASP A 50 -16.68 2.07 -4.45
C ASP A 50 -16.55 3.20 -3.41
N GLY A 51 -17.31 3.13 -2.32
CA GLY A 51 -17.24 4.11 -1.23
C GLY A 51 -15.87 4.13 -0.54
N ASN A 52 -15.31 2.96 -0.29
CA ASN A 52 -13.97 2.84 0.31
C ASN A 52 -12.89 3.36 -0.65
N TYR A 53 -12.98 3.02 -1.95
CA TYR A 53 -12.05 3.56 -2.95
C TYR A 53 -12.16 5.08 -3.11
N ALA A 54 -13.36 5.65 -3.05
CA ALA A 54 -13.57 7.09 -3.11
C ALA A 54 -12.93 7.81 -1.90
N HIS A 55 -13.09 7.27 -0.69
CA HIS A 55 -12.41 7.76 0.51
C HIS A 55 -10.88 7.67 0.38
N MET A 56 -10.38 6.53 -0.10
CA MET A 56 -8.95 6.31 -0.30
C MET A 56 -8.34 7.28 -1.33
N ASP A 57 -8.99 7.49 -2.49
CA ASP A 57 -8.51 8.45 -3.51
C ASP A 57 -8.55 9.89 -2.99
N HIS A 58 -9.59 10.28 -2.25
CA HIS A 58 -9.68 11.60 -1.64
C HIS A 58 -8.48 11.89 -0.72
N LEU A 59 -8.16 10.96 0.18
CA LEU A 59 -7.02 11.11 1.08
C LEU A 59 -5.67 10.99 0.38
N ALA A 60 -5.56 10.18 -0.68
CA ALA A 60 -4.35 10.07 -1.47
C ALA A 60 -4.05 11.37 -2.23
N ARG A 61 -5.06 12.05 -2.79
CA ARG A 61 -4.91 13.39 -3.39
C ARG A 61 -4.43 14.43 -2.37
N ARG A 62 -4.96 14.38 -1.15
CA ARG A 62 -4.53 15.26 -0.06
C ARG A 62 -3.07 15.01 0.31
N LEU A 63 -2.67 13.74 0.40
CA LEU A 63 -1.30 13.37 0.67
C LEU A 63 -0.34 13.85 -0.43
N ASP A 64 -0.69 13.58 -1.69
CA ASP A 64 0.04 14.03 -2.88
C ASP A 64 0.27 15.54 -2.92
N ALA A 65 -0.81 16.32 -2.77
CA ALA A 65 -0.72 17.78 -2.71
C ALA A 65 0.11 18.27 -1.52
N GLY A 66 -0.01 17.63 -0.35
CA GLY A 66 0.73 18.00 0.85
C GLY A 66 2.23 17.74 0.73
N LEU A 67 2.63 16.61 0.17
CA LEU A 67 4.04 16.29 -0.06
C LEU A 67 4.64 17.20 -1.14
N THR A 68 3.91 17.42 -2.23
CA THR A 68 4.31 18.36 -3.29
C THR A 68 4.57 19.75 -2.73
N ALA A 69 3.64 20.28 -1.91
CA ALA A 69 3.81 21.59 -1.28
C ALA A 69 5.04 21.66 -0.35
N VAL A 70 5.38 20.58 0.34
CA VAL A 70 6.61 20.51 1.16
C VAL A 70 7.85 20.53 0.28
N ILE A 71 7.88 19.72 -0.77
CA ILE A 71 9.00 19.65 -1.73
C ILE A 71 9.25 21.02 -2.35
N ASP A 72 8.20 21.68 -2.84
CA ASP A 72 8.25 23.01 -3.46
C ASP A 72 8.76 24.06 -2.47
N ARG A 73 8.25 24.04 -1.22
CA ARG A 73 8.64 24.98 -0.17
C ARG A 73 10.14 24.96 0.12
N TYR A 74 10.74 23.76 0.14
CA TYR A 74 12.16 23.58 0.41
C TYR A 74 13.03 23.45 -0.85
N ARG A 75 12.42 23.61 -2.04
CA ARG A 75 13.09 23.52 -3.36
C ARG A 75 13.90 22.25 -3.52
N LEU A 76 13.39 21.13 -3.01
CA LEU A 76 14.04 19.84 -3.15
C LEU A 76 13.88 19.37 -4.61
N PRO A 77 14.93 18.80 -5.24
CA PRO A 77 14.86 18.34 -6.63
C PRO A 77 14.13 17.00 -6.72
N TRP A 78 12.94 16.93 -6.14
CA TRP A 78 12.14 15.72 -5.94
C TRP A 78 10.77 15.90 -6.61
N HIS A 79 10.00 14.82 -6.72
CA HIS A 79 8.60 14.92 -7.14
C HIS A 79 7.75 13.85 -6.47
N VAL A 80 6.43 13.98 -6.62
CA VAL A 80 5.45 13.00 -6.16
C VAL A 80 4.79 12.34 -7.37
N ALA A 81 4.62 11.02 -7.30
CA ALA A 81 3.82 10.25 -8.23
C ALA A 81 2.65 9.59 -7.49
N ARG A 82 1.48 9.52 -8.13
CA ARG A 82 0.29 8.90 -7.54
C ARG A 82 -0.49 8.09 -8.57
N VAL A 83 -0.94 6.91 -8.14
CA VAL A 83 -1.88 6.06 -8.87
C VAL A 83 -2.97 5.61 -7.89
N GLY A 84 -4.17 6.20 -8.01
CA GLY A 84 -5.28 5.97 -7.09
C GLY A 84 -4.88 6.25 -5.64
N ALA A 85 -5.00 5.21 -4.79
CA ALA A 85 -4.71 5.25 -3.36
C ALA A 85 -3.21 5.15 -2.99
N ARG A 86 -2.34 4.86 -3.97
CA ARG A 86 -0.89 4.76 -3.76
C ARG A 86 -0.22 6.08 -4.16
N VAL A 87 0.55 6.63 -3.23
CA VAL A 87 1.36 7.84 -3.41
C VAL A 87 2.83 7.49 -3.18
N GLU A 88 3.75 8.09 -3.90
CA GLU A 88 5.19 7.85 -3.74
C GLU A 88 5.95 9.15 -3.99
N PHE A 89 6.90 9.48 -3.10
CA PHE A 89 7.84 10.56 -3.38
C PHE A 89 9.11 9.98 -4.00
N ILE A 90 9.73 10.72 -4.91
CA ILE A 90 10.93 10.28 -5.61
C ILE A 90 12.00 11.35 -5.42
N CYS A 91 13.18 10.93 -4.97
CA CYS A 91 14.32 11.80 -4.65
C CYS A 91 15.07 12.29 -5.91
N ALA A 92 14.35 12.58 -7.00
CA ALA A 92 14.89 13.05 -8.28
C ALA A 92 13.90 13.98 -9.00
N PRO A 93 14.36 14.85 -9.92
CA PRO A 93 13.47 15.67 -10.74
C PRO A 93 12.57 14.79 -11.60
N GLY A 94 11.29 15.15 -11.72
CA GLY A 94 10.28 14.36 -12.43
C GLY A 94 9.57 15.11 -13.55
N PRO A 95 8.61 14.43 -14.23
CA PRO A 95 8.24 13.03 -14.02
C PRO A 95 9.19 12.06 -14.74
N LEU A 96 9.52 10.94 -14.08
CA LEU A 96 10.22 9.82 -14.70
C LEU A 96 9.26 9.05 -15.63
N ARG A 97 9.78 8.55 -16.76
CA ARG A 97 8.98 7.99 -17.86
C ARG A 97 9.06 6.48 -18.01
N ASN A 98 10.04 5.83 -17.38
CA ASN A 98 10.28 4.39 -17.51
C ASN A 98 11.07 3.84 -16.32
N GLY A 99 11.20 2.51 -16.27
CA GLY A 99 11.91 1.82 -15.20
C GLY A 99 13.41 2.09 -15.15
N GLY A 100 14.07 2.37 -16.28
CA GLY A 100 15.50 2.71 -16.29
C GLY A 100 15.80 4.08 -15.68
N GLU A 101 14.93 5.05 -15.94
CA GLU A 101 14.97 6.36 -15.28
C GLU A 101 14.69 6.24 -13.77
N ALA A 102 13.74 5.38 -13.38
CA ALA A 102 13.44 5.08 -11.97
C ALA A 102 14.62 4.41 -11.25
N GLU A 103 15.25 3.42 -11.86
CA GLU A 103 16.42 2.74 -11.31
C GLU A 103 17.58 3.73 -11.06
N THR A 104 17.81 4.64 -12.00
CA THR A 104 18.87 5.65 -11.89
C THR A 104 18.56 6.72 -10.84
N ALA A 105 17.28 6.94 -10.53
CA ALA A 105 16.82 7.95 -9.58
C ALA A 105 16.93 7.51 -8.11
N HIS A 106 17.23 6.24 -7.83
CA HIS A 106 17.36 5.74 -6.47
C HIS A 106 18.48 6.44 -5.70
N ALA A 107 18.18 6.84 -4.46
CA ALA A 107 19.13 7.46 -3.55
C ALA A 107 19.17 6.71 -2.19
N PRO A 108 19.76 5.50 -2.13
CA PRO A 108 19.55 4.57 -1.02
C PRO A 108 19.86 5.13 0.38
N GLU A 109 20.97 5.85 0.54
CA GLU A 109 21.36 6.43 1.83
C GLU A 109 20.39 7.54 2.29
N LEU A 110 19.97 8.38 1.35
CA LEU A 110 19.00 9.45 1.60
C LEU A 110 17.63 8.87 1.93
N GLU A 111 17.18 7.88 1.17
CA GLU A 111 15.91 7.18 1.38
C GLU A 111 15.90 6.50 2.76
N ALA A 112 16.95 5.76 3.10
CA ALA A 112 17.08 5.14 4.42
C ALA A 112 17.04 6.17 5.56
N ALA A 113 17.73 7.31 5.40
CA ALA A 113 17.70 8.40 6.38
C ALA A 113 16.29 8.99 6.56
N ILE A 114 15.56 9.19 5.45
CA ILE A 114 14.17 9.68 5.49
C ILE A 114 13.28 8.67 6.21
N HIS A 115 13.38 7.38 5.89
CA HIS A 115 12.56 6.32 6.51
C HIS A 115 12.78 6.26 8.02
N VAL A 116 14.04 6.23 8.48
CA VAL A 116 14.37 6.26 9.92
C VAL A 116 13.84 7.55 10.57
N ALA A 117 13.97 8.69 9.90
CA ALA A 117 13.49 9.96 10.43
C ALA A 117 11.95 10.02 10.55
N LEU A 118 11.21 9.42 9.62
CA LEU A 118 9.75 9.30 9.67
C LEU A 118 9.31 8.34 10.78
N VAL A 119 9.98 7.20 10.94
CA VAL A 119 9.70 6.23 12.01
C VAL A 119 9.90 6.86 13.39
N ASN A 120 10.99 7.61 13.58
CA ASN A 120 11.25 8.37 14.81
C ASN A 120 10.19 9.46 15.09
N ARG A 121 9.31 9.74 14.13
CA ARG A 121 8.17 10.68 14.24
C ARG A 121 6.82 9.96 14.26
N GLY A 122 6.81 8.64 14.44
CA GLY A 122 5.61 7.83 14.57
C GLY A 122 4.86 7.62 13.25
N VAL A 123 5.57 7.65 12.12
CA VAL A 123 5.01 7.40 10.78
C VAL A 123 5.81 6.31 10.07
N LEU A 124 5.11 5.31 9.55
CA LEU A 124 5.68 4.20 8.80
C LEU A 124 5.28 4.31 7.33
N ILE A 125 6.26 4.16 6.45
CA ILE A 125 6.09 3.97 5.00
C ILE A 125 6.71 2.62 4.61
N ALA A 126 6.51 2.14 3.38
CA ALA A 126 7.08 0.84 3.00
C ALA A 126 8.62 0.87 3.13
N PRO A 127 9.28 -0.11 3.74
CA PRO A 127 10.72 -0.03 4.01
C PRO A 127 11.61 -0.29 2.78
N PHE A 128 11.01 -0.52 1.61
CA PHE A 128 11.70 -0.84 0.35
C PHE A 128 11.26 0.08 -0.81
N HIS A 129 10.37 1.05 -0.55
CA HIS A 129 9.90 2.06 -1.51
C HIS A 129 9.61 3.36 -0.76
N ASN A 130 9.63 4.50 -1.45
CA ASN A 130 9.21 5.77 -0.85
C ASN A 130 7.68 5.95 -0.93
N MET A 131 6.95 4.83 -0.93
CA MET A 131 5.52 4.78 -1.17
C MET A 131 4.73 4.78 0.13
N MET A 132 3.52 5.32 0.01
CA MET A 132 2.46 5.33 0.99
C MET A 132 1.20 4.75 0.34
N LEU A 133 0.44 3.95 1.10
CA LEU A 133 -0.81 3.36 0.64
C LEU A 133 -1.92 3.77 1.60
N ILE A 134 -2.93 4.44 1.07
CA ILE A 134 -4.13 4.79 1.83
C ILE A 134 -5.03 3.56 1.91
N SER A 135 -5.52 3.27 3.12
CA SER A 135 -6.53 2.24 3.37
C SER A 135 -7.89 2.87 3.71
N PRO A 136 -9.00 2.10 3.68
CA PRO A 136 -10.30 2.60 4.11
C PRO A 136 -10.31 3.13 5.56
N ALA A 137 -9.45 2.59 6.42
CA ALA A 137 -9.32 3.00 7.82
C ALA A 137 -8.42 4.23 8.03
N THR A 138 -7.75 4.72 6.98
CA THR A 138 -6.86 5.88 7.10
C THR A 138 -7.69 7.13 7.35
N SER A 139 -7.26 7.96 8.30
CA SER A 139 -7.90 9.23 8.63
C SER A 139 -7.14 10.42 8.06
N ALA A 140 -7.84 11.54 7.86
CA ALA A 140 -7.21 12.81 7.47
C ALA A 140 -6.13 13.27 8.48
N THR A 141 -6.30 12.97 9.77
CA THR A 141 -5.33 13.27 10.82
C THR A 141 -4.02 12.51 10.62
N GLN A 142 -4.08 11.23 10.25
CA GLN A 142 -2.89 10.42 9.95
C GLN A 142 -2.18 10.95 8.69
N VAL A 143 -2.93 11.32 7.65
CA VAL A 143 -2.37 11.97 6.45
C VAL A 143 -1.64 13.27 6.81
N ASN A 144 -2.25 14.13 7.62
CA ASN A 144 -1.61 15.37 8.07
C ASN A 144 -0.37 15.14 8.93
N ARG A 145 -0.40 14.12 9.79
CA ARG A 145 0.76 13.75 10.60
C ARG A 145 1.93 13.35 9.70
N LEU A 146 1.68 12.56 8.66
CA LEU A 146 2.72 12.20 7.68
C LEU A 146 3.26 13.42 6.94
N ILE A 147 2.39 14.29 6.41
CA ILE A 147 2.83 15.52 5.71
C ILE A 147 3.67 16.41 6.64
N THR A 148 3.25 16.54 7.90
CA THR A 148 3.98 17.33 8.91
C THR A 148 5.35 16.72 9.22
N ALA A 149 5.40 15.40 9.45
CA ALA A 149 6.64 14.69 9.71
C ALA A 149 7.61 14.80 8.53
N PHE A 150 7.12 14.61 7.31
CA PHE A 150 7.86 14.79 6.07
C PHE A 150 8.38 16.23 5.93
N GLY A 151 7.55 17.23 6.24
CA GLY A 151 7.95 18.65 6.29
C GLY A 151 9.09 18.94 7.25
N VAL A 152 9.11 18.31 8.42
CA VAL A 152 10.21 18.44 9.39
C VAL A 152 11.48 17.77 8.87
N VAL A 153 11.38 16.63 8.18
CA VAL A 153 12.53 15.93 7.60
C VAL A 153 13.11 16.74 6.44
N ALA A 154 12.26 17.19 5.51
CA ALA A 154 12.64 18.04 4.39
C ALA A 154 13.37 19.33 4.85
N ALA A 155 12.84 20.00 5.89
CA ALA A 155 13.47 21.18 6.46
C ALA A 155 14.90 20.92 6.96
N ARG A 156 15.15 19.75 7.55
CA ARG A 156 16.48 19.37 8.06
C ARG A 156 17.45 19.02 6.94
N LEU A 157 16.96 18.47 5.84
CA LEU A 157 17.79 18.11 4.68
C LEU A 157 18.15 19.32 3.81
N ALA A 158 17.34 20.39 3.87
CA ALA A 158 17.55 21.63 3.13
C ALA A 158 18.37 22.69 3.90
N ALA A 159 18.70 22.43 5.16
CA ALA A 159 19.49 23.33 6.03
C ALA A 159 20.99 23.10 5.84
#